data_AF-A0A662E1S4-F1
#
_entry.id   AF-A0A662E1S4-F1
#
_cell.length_a   1.000
_cell.length_b   1.000
_cell.length_c   1.000
_cell.angle_alpha   90.00
_cell.angle_beta   90.00
_cell.angle_gamma   90.00
#
_symmetry.space_group_name_H-M   'P 1'
#
loop_
_entity.id
_entity.type
_entity.pdbx_description
1 polymer ?
#
loop_
_entity_poly.entity_id
_entity_poly.type
_entity_poly.pdbx_seq_one_letter_code
_entity_poly.pdbx_strand_id
1 'polypeptide(L)'
;MPGKMKNPLSNRVDNISMNIKDLDRVGISVRSRKLLHSLLDENPRLQAILKKSENADKATESIFNWMMELLKERPSAFAFYQREKTGREAFEKLNWPDYAIIRILDYIDHMEWEFPDPNLYGDAAVSNPFRILWLATRKGTGGGNEDFFEDMLMLFRQLNGKLKAPRPDRKRLFKWMDRHPSGLDPDIMEMRKMNRERILGVIINRMERGEISDQRFRFVPGMTRDQKFKKALEWWNDYQFHLRFAI
;
A
#
# COMPACT_ATOMS: atom_id res chain seq x y z
N MET A 1 -27.21 -21.53 -7.77
CA MET A 1 -26.45 -22.50 -6.96
C MET A 1 -25.36 -21.73 -6.23
N PRO A 2 -25.35 -21.71 -4.88
CA PRO A 2 -24.34 -20.98 -4.13
C PRO A 2 -22.99 -21.71 -4.24
N GLY A 3 -21.97 -20.99 -4.73
CA GLY A 3 -20.61 -21.47 -4.85
C GLY A 3 -20.08 -21.87 -3.48
N LYS A 4 -19.62 -23.12 -3.37
CA LYS A 4 -19.02 -23.67 -2.16
C LYS A 4 -17.87 -22.79 -1.69
N MET A 5 -17.96 -22.29 -0.46
CA MET A 5 -16.84 -21.71 0.27
C MET A 5 -15.69 -22.72 0.29
N LYS A 6 -14.54 -22.36 -0.28
CA LYS A 6 -13.30 -23.10 -0.07
C LYS A 6 -12.78 -22.73 1.31
N ASN A 7 -12.77 -23.70 2.21
CA ASN A 7 -12.04 -23.62 3.47
C ASN A 7 -10.53 -23.46 3.14
N PRO A 8 -9.87 -22.36 3.53
CA PRO A 8 -8.47 -22.11 3.14
C PRO A 8 -7.47 -23.05 3.81
N LEU A 9 -7.87 -23.83 4.81
CA LEU A 9 -6.97 -24.68 5.61
C LEU A 9 -6.56 -26.01 4.98
N SER A 10 -6.57 -26.13 3.65
CA SER A 10 -6.16 -27.38 2.99
C SER A 10 -5.40 -27.08 1.71
N ASN A 11 -4.10 -26.80 1.85
CA ASN A 11 -3.01 -27.48 1.14
C ASN A 11 -1.73 -26.61 1.10
N ARG A 12 -0.60 -27.23 1.50
CA ARG A 12 0.76 -27.07 0.92
C ARG A 12 1.53 -25.78 1.32
N VAL A 13 2.84 -25.76 1.53
CA VAL A 13 3.94 -26.75 1.43
C VAL A 13 5.04 -26.35 2.44
N ASP A 14 5.61 -27.37 3.09
CA ASP A 14 6.84 -27.29 3.87
C ASP A 14 8.03 -26.92 2.97
N ASN A 15 8.54 -25.68 3.06
CA ASN A 15 9.97 -25.38 3.13
C ASN A 15 10.23 -23.87 3.14
N ILE A 16 11.21 -23.48 3.96
CA ILE A 16 11.75 -22.12 4.19
C ILE A 16 11.10 -21.42 5.39
N SER A 17 11.51 -21.86 6.58
CA SER A 17 11.07 -21.36 7.89
C SER A 17 12.21 -20.66 8.64
N MET A 18 12.83 -19.66 8.03
CA MET A 18 13.70 -18.73 8.74
C MET A 18 13.03 -17.34 8.85
N ASN A 19 13.09 -16.77 10.06
CA ASN A 19 12.86 -15.38 10.47
C ASN A 19 11.49 -14.81 10.91
N ILE A 20 10.31 -15.40 10.65
CA ILE A 20 9.08 -14.90 11.33
C ILE A 20 9.12 -15.20 12.83
N LYS A 21 9.64 -16.38 13.20
CA LYS A 21 9.75 -16.84 14.60
C LYS A 21 10.71 -15.98 15.45
N ASP A 22 11.65 -15.27 14.82
CA ASP A 22 12.63 -14.47 15.54
C ASP A 22 12.08 -13.08 15.91
N LEU A 23 11.30 -12.46 15.02
CA LEU A 23 10.61 -11.20 15.32
C LEU A 23 9.55 -11.34 16.43
N ASP A 24 8.89 -12.50 16.52
CA ASP A 24 7.90 -12.79 17.57
C ASP A 24 8.47 -12.66 18.99
N ARG A 25 9.79 -12.86 19.15
CA ARG A 25 10.50 -12.79 20.43
C ARG A 25 11.03 -11.39 20.74
N VAL A 26 11.09 -10.52 19.75
CA VAL A 26 11.57 -9.15 19.92
C VAL A 26 10.58 -8.37 20.78
N GLY A 27 11.09 -7.83 21.89
CA GLY A 27 10.32 -6.99 22.80
C GLY A 27 9.96 -5.66 22.14
N ILE A 28 8.74 -5.18 22.37
CA ILE A 28 8.29 -3.89 21.84
C ILE A 28 8.82 -2.73 22.69
N SER A 29 9.06 -1.59 22.04
CA SER A 29 9.57 -0.37 22.68
C SER A 29 8.60 0.20 23.74
N VAL A 30 9.11 1.08 24.62
CA VAL A 30 8.25 1.77 25.61
C VAL A 30 7.18 2.62 24.94
N ARG A 31 7.49 3.27 23.81
CA ARG A 31 6.53 4.09 23.06
C ARG A 31 5.45 3.24 22.40
N SER A 32 5.85 2.11 21.81
CA SER A 32 4.94 1.07 21.29
C SER A 32 3.97 0.55 22.38
N ARG A 33 4.46 0.31 23.61
CA ARG A 33 3.58 -0.08 24.74
C ARG A 33 2.55 0.99 25.09
N LYS A 34 2.95 2.28 25.10
CA LYS A 34 2.01 3.38 25.38
C LYS A 34 0.91 3.47 24.31
N LEU A 35 1.27 3.29 23.04
CA LEU A 35 0.31 3.25 21.93
C LEU A 35 -0.62 2.04 22.04
N LEU A 36 -0.07 0.85 22.31
CA LEU A 36 -0.86 -0.36 22.55
C LEU A 36 -1.83 -0.17 23.72
N HIS A 37 -1.38 0.39 24.84
CA HIS A 37 -2.25 0.63 25.99
C HIS A 37 -3.41 1.56 25.61
N SER A 38 -3.13 2.65 24.91
CA SER A 38 -4.17 3.56 24.38
C SER A 38 -5.14 2.83 23.45
N LEU A 39 -4.63 2.00 22.53
CA LEU A 39 -5.45 1.18 21.63
C LEU A 39 -6.40 0.27 22.41
N LEU A 40 -5.90 -0.43 23.42
CA LEU A 40 -6.70 -1.38 24.20
C LEU A 40 -7.72 -0.69 25.11
N ASP A 41 -7.35 0.42 25.74
CA ASP A 41 -8.24 1.20 26.62
C ASP A 41 -9.37 1.85 25.82
N GLU A 42 -9.07 2.31 24.61
CA GLU A 42 -10.07 2.87 23.71
C GLU A 42 -10.98 1.83 23.07
N ASN A 43 -10.59 0.54 23.09
CA ASN A 43 -11.29 -0.56 22.45
C ASN A 43 -11.45 -1.77 23.38
N PRO A 44 -12.37 -1.71 24.37
CA PRO A 44 -12.54 -2.79 25.37
C PRO A 44 -12.86 -4.16 24.75
N ARG A 45 -13.61 -4.19 23.63
CA ARG A 45 -13.93 -5.44 22.91
C ARG A 45 -12.68 -6.07 22.30
N LEU A 46 -11.83 -5.28 21.65
CA LEU A 46 -10.53 -5.74 21.14
C LEU A 46 -9.65 -6.25 22.28
N GLN A 47 -9.58 -5.49 23.39
CA GLN A 47 -8.80 -5.88 24.57
C GLN A 47 -9.29 -7.21 25.15
N ALA A 48 -10.60 -7.41 25.26
CA ALA A 48 -11.18 -8.66 25.75
C ALA A 48 -10.82 -9.84 24.84
N ILE A 49 -10.89 -9.67 23.50
CA ILE A 49 -10.48 -10.70 22.54
C ILE A 49 -9.00 -11.04 22.75
N LEU A 50 -8.11 -10.07 22.63
CA LEU A 50 -6.66 -10.30 22.70
C LEU A 50 -6.21 -10.90 24.04
N LYS A 51 -6.87 -10.54 25.16
CA LYS A 51 -6.56 -11.09 26.48
C LYS A 51 -7.12 -12.50 26.69
N LYS A 52 -8.29 -12.84 26.14
CA LYS A 52 -8.96 -14.13 26.40
C LYS A 52 -8.58 -15.22 25.40
N SER A 53 -8.17 -14.85 24.19
CA SER A 53 -7.79 -15.81 23.16
C SER A 53 -6.53 -16.60 23.55
N GLU A 54 -6.62 -17.92 23.40
CA GLU A 54 -5.55 -18.87 23.75
C GLU A 54 -4.30 -18.71 22.89
N ASN A 55 -4.50 -18.37 21.61
CA ASN A 55 -3.45 -18.15 20.62
C ASN A 55 -3.85 -17.02 19.64
N ALA A 56 -2.89 -16.60 18.82
CA ALA A 56 -3.08 -15.55 17.82
C ALA A 56 -4.21 -15.89 16.83
N ASP A 57 -4.29 -17.13 16.37
CA ASP A 57 -5.28 -17.54 15.36
C ASP A 57 -6.71 -17.43 15.90
N LYS A 58 -6.92 -17.82 17.16
CA LYS A 58 -8.20 -17.65 17.87
C LYS A 58 -8.55 -16.19 18.12
N ALA A 59 -7.54 -15.34 18.31
CA ALA A 59 -7.74 -13.90 18.43
C ALA A 59 -8.21 -13.33 17.08
N THR A 60 -7.54 -13.70 15.99
CA THR A 60 -7.92 -13.30 14.64
C THR A 60 -9.32 -13.79 14.27
N GLU A 61 -9.64 -15.05 14.53
CA GLU A 61 -10.99 -15.61 14.30
C GLU A 61 -12.07 -14.81 15.05
N SER A 62 -11.79 -14.42 16.29
CA SER A 62 -12.71 -13.61 17.10
C SER A 62 -12.87 -12.19 16.56
N ILE A 63 -11.78 -11.58 16.05
CA ILE A 63 -11.83 -10.26 15.39
C ILE A 63 -12.61 -10.35 14.08
N PHE A 64 -12.38 -11.38 13.27
CA PHE A 64 -13.12 -11.64 12.04
C PHE A 64 -14.63 -11.72 12.33
N ASN A 65 -15.03 -12.56 13.28
CA ASN A 65 -16.43 -12.73 13.65
C ASN A 65 -17.06 -11.41 14.15
N TRP A 66 -16.30 -10.61 14.90
CA TRP A 66 -16.74 -9.27 15.30
C TRP A 66 -16.93 -8.33 14.10
N MET A 67 -16.00 -8.30 13.15
CA MET A 67 -16.14 -7.46 11.95
C MET A 67 -17.34 -7.91 11.10
N MET A 68 -17.54 -9.21 10.94
CA MET A 68 -18.69 -9.77 10.22
C MET A 68 -20.02 -9.45 10.91
N GLU A 69 -20.06 -9.44 12.24
CA GLU A 69 -21.22 -8.97 13.01
C GLU A 69 -21.54 -7.51 12.70
N LEU A 70 -20.52 -6.63 12.67
CA LEU A 70 -20.70 -5.24 12.31
C LEU A 70 -21.17 -5.06 10.85
N LEU A 71 -20.71 -5.89 9.92
CA LEU A 71 -21.13 -5.81 8.52
C LEU A 71 -22.59 -6.20 8.29
N LYS A 72 -23.20 -7.03 9.15
CA LYS A 72 -24.61 -7.44 8.98
C LYS A 72 -25.57 -6.27 8.93
N GLU A 73 -25.26 -5.20 9.65
CA GLU A 73 -26.06 -3.96 9.68
C GLU A 73 -25.71 -2.98 8.54
N ARG A 74 -24.75 -3.33 7.67
CA ARG A 74 -24.14 -2.45 6.67
C ARG A 74 -24.14 -3.10 5.28
N PRO A 75 -25.31 -3.20 4.61
CA PRO A 75 -25.44 -3.95 3.37
C PRO A 75 -24.54 -3.44 2.23
N SER A 76 -24.33 -2.11 2.15
CA SER A 76 -23.43 -1.53 1.14
C SER A 76 -21.97 -1.92 1.37
N ALA A 77 -21.51 -1.91 2.62
CA ALA A 77 -20.15 -2.31 2.99
C ALA A 77 -19.94 -3.81 2.80
N PHE A 78 -20.93 -4.63 3.17
CA PHE A 78 -20.90 -6.08 2.96
C PHE A 78 -20.78 -6.44 1.48
N ALA A 79 -21.62 -5.86 0.62
CA ALA A 79 -21.56 -6.08 -0.83
C ALA A 79 -20.25 -5.58 -1.45
N PHE A 80 -19.68 -4.50 -0.92
CA PHE A 80 -18.38 -3.98 -1.35
C PHE A 80 -17.24 -4.94 -0.98
N TYR A 81 -17.20 -5.40 0.27
CA TYR A 81 -16.22 -6.38 0.75
C TYR A 81 -16.27 -7.69 -0.05
N GLN A 82 -17.47 -8.23 -0.27
CA GLN A 82 -17.69 -9.45 -1.06
C GLN A 82 -17.40 -9.27 -2.56
N ARG A 83 -17.04 -8.06 -3.01
CA ARG A 83 -16.82 -7.68 -4.41
C ARG A 83 -18.05 -7.90 -5.30
N GLU A 84 -19.25 -7.93 -4.71
CA GLU A 84 -20.53 -7.99 -5.44
C GLU A 84 -20.86 -6.65 -6.10
N LYS A 85 -20.45 -5.54 -5.46
CA LYS A 85 -20.52 -4.19 -6.01
C LYS A 85 -19.13 -3.54 -5.98
N THR A 86 -18.68 -3.05 -7.12
CA THR A 86 -17.34 -2.47 -7.28
C THR A 86 -17.41 -1.08 -7.91
N GLY A 87 -16.28 -0.38 -7.92
CA GLY A 87 -16.17 0.95 -8.53
C GLY A 87 -16.62 2.10 -7.64
N ARG A 88 -16.59 3.30 -8.22
CA ARG A 88 -16.76 4.56 -7.50
C ARG A 88 -18.12 4.69 -6.81
N GLU A 89 -19.20 4.30 -7.49
CA GLU A 89 -20.56 4.42 -6.94
C GLU A 89 -20.76 3.54 -5.70
N ALA A 90 -20.19 2.33 -5.68
CA ALA A 90 -20.24 1.45 -4.52
C ALA A 90 -19.40 2.01 -3.37
N PHE A 91 -18.21 2.56 -3.68
CA PHE A 91 -17.30 3.16 -2.70
C PHE A 91 -17.89 4.42 -2.03
N GLU A 92 -18.59 5.27 -2.77
CA GLU A 92 -19.21 6.50 -2.25
C GLU A 92 -20.38 6.24 -1.29
N LYS A 93 -20.91 5.00 -1.26
CA LYS A 93 -21.95 4.57 -0.31
C LYS A 93 -21.39 4.11 1.04
N LEU A 94 -20.07 4.02 1.18
CA LEU A 94 -19.41 3.61 2.40
C LEU A 94 -19.27 4.77 3.37
N ASN A 95 -19.50 4.49 4.65
CA ASN A 95 -19.28 5.44 5.73
C ASN A 95 -17.87 5.28 6.32
N TRP A 96 -17.47 6.26 7.14
CA TRP A 96 -16.12 6.31 7.69
C TRP A 96 -15.68 5.04 8.46
N PRO A 97 -16.53 4.43 9.32
CA PRO A 97 -16.19 3.16 9.98
C PRO A 97 -16.17 1.96 9.02
N ASP A 98 -16.91 2.00 7.92
CA ASP A 98 -17.00 0.88 6.98
C ASP A 98 -15.65 0.62 6.33
N TYR A 99 -14.88 1.69 6.03
CA TYR A 99 -13.50 1.56 5.57
C TYR A 99 -12.62 0.80 6.56
N ALA A 100 -12.76 1.05 7.87
CA ALA A 100 -11.96 0.34 8.87
C ALA A 100 -12.37 -1.13 8.98
N ILE A 101 -13.67 -1.44 8.93
CA ILE A 101 -14.16 -2.82 8.95
C ILE A 101 -13.60 -3.59 7.75
N ILE A 102 -13.74 -3.02 6.54
CA ILE A 102 -13.24 -3.63 5.30
C ILE A 102 -11.72 -3.80 5.37
N ARG A 103 -10.98 -2.79 5.85
CA ARG A 103 -9.51 -2.85 5.99
C ARG A 103 -9.06 -3.93 6.97
N ILE A 104 -9.75 -4.10 8.09
CA ILE A 104 -9.46 -5.18 9.06
C ILE A 104 -9.71 -6.55 8.42
N LEU A 105 -10.81 -6.72 7.70
CA LEU A 105 -11.11 -7.96 6.98
C LEU A 105 -10.10 -8.23 5.86
N ASP A 106 -9.71 -7.20 5.10
CA ASP A 106 -8.66 -7.30 4.09
C ASP A 106 -7.34 -7.75 4.73
N TYR A 107 -6.97 -7.22 5.90
CA TYR A 107 -5.79 -7.72 6.60
C TYR A 107 -5.91 -9.20 6.92
N ILE A 108 -7.08 -9.66 7.40
CA ILE A 108 -7.34 -11.07 7.75
C ILE A 108 -7.25 -11.98 6.51
N ASP A 109 -7.87 -11.59 5.40
CA ASP A 109 -7.94 -12.39 4.17
C ASP A 109 -6.56 -12.57 3.50
N HIS A 110 -5.61 -11.69 3.80
CA HIS A 110 -4.31 -11.62 3.14
C HIS A 110 -3.13 -11.87 4.10
N MET A 111 -3.36 -12.35 5.34
CA MET A 111 -2.28 -12.50 6.34
C MET A 111 -1.20 -13.52 5.97
N GLU A 112 -1.51 -14.43 5.06
CA GLU A 112 -0.61 -15.51 4.61
C GLU A 112 0.09 -15.16 3.28
N TRP A 113 -0.11 -13.95 2.77
CA TRP A 113 0.54 -13.51 1.55
C TRP A 113 1.99 -13.14 1.84
N GLU A 114 2.90 -13.80 1.14
CA GLU A 114 4.32 -13.51 1.18
C GLU A 114 4.70 -12.62 0.00
N PHE A 115 5.38 -11.52 0.30
CA PHE A 115 5.92 -10.64 -0.73
C PHE A 115 7.44 -10.52 -0.57
N PRO A 116 8.20 -10.59 -1.66
CA PRO A 116 9.62 -10.27 -1.60
C PRO A 116 9.74 -8.78 -1.28
N ASP A 117 10.39 -8.45 -0.16
CA ASP A 117 10.63 -7.06 0.23
C ASP A 117 12.08 -6.66 -0.14
N PRO A 118 12.28 -5.74 -1.10
CA PRO A 118 13.60 -5.23 -1.44
C PRO A 118 14.31 -4.56 -0.26
N ASN A 119 13.57 -4.06 0.74
CA ASN A 119 14.14 -3.46 1.95
C ASN A 119 14.62 -4.50 2.96
N LEU A 120 14.19 -5.75 2.82
CA LEU A 120 14.64 -6.89 3.63
C LEU A 120 15.62 -7.77 2.84
N TYR A 121 16.38 -7.18 1.92
CA TYR A 121 17.35 -7.89 1.09
C TYR A 121 16.77 -9.07 0.29
N GLY A 122 15.46 -9.03 -0.02
CA GLY A 122 14.77 -10.08 -0.76
C GLY A 122 14.12 -11.16 0.11
N ASP A 123 14.17 -11.04 1.44
CA ASP A 123 13.42 -11.92 2.34
C ASP A 123 11.90 -11.73 2.19
N ALA A 124 11.16 -12.81 2.44
CA ALA A 124 9.70 -12.81 2.43
C ALA A 124 9.17 -12.06 3.67
N ALA A 125 8.41 -10.99 3.44
CA ALA A 125 7.65 -10.32 4.48
C ALA A 125 6.26 -10.97 4.59
N VAL A 126 5.90 -11.43 5.80
CA VAL A 126 4.55 -11.90 6.12
C VAL A 126 3.87 -10.89 7.04
N SER A 127 2.74 -10.36 6.59
CA SER A 127 1.97 -9.37 7.35
C SER A 127 0.90 -10.06 8.20
N ASN A 128 1.15 -10.22 9.50
CA ASN A 128 0.14 -10.72 10.43
C ASN A 128 -0.10 -9.73 11.58
N PRO A 129 -0.87 -8.65 11.33
CA PRO A 129 -1.05 -7.57 12.30
C PRO A 129 -1.72 -8.05 13.60
N PHE A 130 -2.67 -8.98 13.52
CA PHE A 130 -3.40 -9.46 14.70
C PHE A 130 -2.57 -10.40 15.56
N ARG A 131 -1.64 -11.17 14.97
CA ARG A 131 -0.62 -11.90 15.73
C ARG A 131 0.28 -10.96 16.50
N ILE A 132 0.76 -9.89 15.87
CA ILE A 132 1.61 -8.88 16.53
C ILE A 132 0.85 -8.25 17.70
N LEU A 133 -0.41 -7.85 17.51
CA LEU A 133 -1.25 -7.31 18.59
C LEU A 133 -1.45 -8.31 19.74
N TRP A 134 -1.69 -9.58 19.43
CA TRP A 134 -1.86 -10.63 20.44
C TRP A 134 -0.57 -10.88 21.22
N LEU A 135 0.57 -11.04 20.54
CA LEU A 135 1.89 -11.20 21.17
C LEU A 135 2.26 -9.99 22.04
N ALA A 136 2.02 -8.79 21.53
CA ALA A 136 2.31 -7.55 22.23
C ALA A 136 1.47 -7.42 23.50
N THR A 137 0.19 -7.81 23.42
CA THR A 137 -0.73 -7.77 24.57
C THR A 137 -0.42 -8.83 25.62
N ARG A 138 -0.06 -10.05 25.20
CA ARG A 138 0.12 -11.20 26.11
C ARG A 138 1.54 -11.33 26.65
N LYS A 139 2.54 -10.91 25.87
CA LYS A 139 3.97 -11.17 26.13
C LYS A 139 4.83 -9.90 26.07
N GLY A 140 4.31 -8.78 25.56
CA GLY A 140 5.11 -7.57 25.33
C GLY A 140 6.14 -7.72 24.20
N THR A 141 5.97 -8.73 23.34
CA THR A 141 6.84 -9.06 22.19
C THR A 141 6.05 -9.04 20.89
N GLY A 142 6.65 -9.43 19.77
CA GLY A 142 5.98 -9.48 18.46
C GLY A 142 6.62 -8.59 17.40
N GLY A 143 7.71 -7.88 17.73
CA GLY A 143 8.51 -7.13 16.75
C GLY A 143 7.85 -5.89 16.16
N GLY A 144 6.61 -5.55 16.55
CA GLY A 144 5.92 -4.34 16.07
C GLY A 144 6.69 -3.06 16.43
N ASN A 145 6.98 -2.23 15.42
CA ASN A 145 7.58 -0.92 15.61
C ASN A 145 6.52 0.12 16.04
N GLU A 146 6.93 1.37 16.24
CA GLU A 146 6.02 2.43 16.66
C GLU A 146 4.91 2.70 15.62
N ASP A 147 5.29 2.85 14.36
CA ASP A 147 4.38 3.18 13.26
C ASP A 147 3.26 2.13 13.12
N PHE A 148 3.58 0.86 13.32
CA PHE A 148 2.61 -0.22 13.34
C PHE A 148 1.53 0.00 14.40
N PHE A 149 1.91 0.32 15.64
CA PHE A 149 0.94 0.53 16.71
C PHE A 149 0.16 1.84 16.55
N GLU A 150 0.77 2.86 15.95
CA GLU A 150 0.06 4.09 15.58
C GLU A 150 -1.00 3.80 14.51
N ASP A 151 -0.68 3.05 13.45
CA ASP A 151 -1.64 2.67 12.41
C ASP A 151 -2.79 1.86 13.00
N MET A 152 -2.51 0.85 13.83
CA MET A 152 -3.56 0.09 14.52
C MET A 152 -4.43 0.97 15.43
N LEU A 153 -3.82 1.89 16.19
CA LEU A 153 -4.57 2.84 17.02
C LEU A 153 -5.51 3.70 16.18
N MET A 154 -5.02 4.27 15.07
CA MET A 154 -5.83 5.12 14.19
C MET A 154 -6.92 4.33 13.47
N LEU A 155 -6.63 3.10 13.02
CA LEU A 155 -7.60 2.20 12.40
C LEU A 155 -8.76 1.85 13.35
N PHE A 156 -8.45 1.48 14.60
CA PHE A 156 -9.49 1.18 15.57
C PHE A 156 -10.23 2.43 16.07
N ARG A 157 -9.59 3.62 16.07
CA ARG A 157 -10.29 4.89 16.27
C ARG A 157 -11.24 5.24 15.11
N GLN A 158 -10.88 4.88 13.89
CA GLN A 158 -11.77 5.01 12.74
C GLN A 158 -12.98 4.07 12.89
N LEU A 159 -12.74 2.82 13.28
CA LEU A 159 -13.77 1.82 13.53
C LEU A 159 -14.78 2.27 14.60
N ASN A 160 -14.30 2.78 15.73
CA ASN A 160 -15.15 3.19 16.86
C ASN A 160 -15.67 4.64 16.77
N GLY A 161 -15.34 5.36 15.69
CA GLY A 161 -15.79 6.73 15.45
C GLY A 161 -15.06 7.83 16.23
N LYS A 162 -14.05 7.50 17.05
CA LYS A 162 -13.20 8.51 17.72
C LYS A 162 -12.36 9.31 16.74
N LEU A 163 -11.90 8.68 15.64
CA LEU A 163 -11.25 9.40 14.55
C LEU A 163 -12.31 9.94 13.61
N LYS A 164 -12.42 11.27 13.52
CA LYS A 164 -13.30 11.93 12.57
C LYS A 164 -12.67 11.92 11.17
N ALA A 165 -13.48 11.70 10.14
CA ALA A 165 -13.04 11.77 8.75
C ALA A 165 -12.35 13.12 8.49
N PRO A 166 -11.06 13.14 8.11
CA PRO A 166 -10.35 14.38 7.85
C PRO A 166 -10.84 14.95 6.53
N ARG A 167 -11.90 15.75 6.56
CA ARG A 167 -12.31 16.57 5.42
C ARG A 167 -11.58 17.91 5.53
N PRO A 168 -10.51 18.15 4.76
CA PRO A 168 -9.86 19.46 4.77
C PRO A 168 -10.88 20.49 4.31
N ASP A 169 -10.93 21.62 5.00
CA ASP A 169 -11.66 22.76 4.46
C ASP A 169 -10.98 23.28 3.18
N ARG A 170 -11.72 24.10 2.43
CA ARG A 170 -11.25 24.63 1.15
C ARG A 170 -9.95 25.44 1.29
N LYS A 171 -9.77 26.18 2.40
CA LYS A 171 -8.56 26.98 2.64
C LYS A 171 -7.35 26.07 2.86
N ARG A 172 -7.51 25.01 3.65
CA ARG A 172 -6.48 24.00 3.89
C ARG A 172 -6.12 23.24 2.62
N LEU A 173 -7.10 22.92 1.78
CA LEU A 173 -6.88 22.31 0.48
C LEU A 173 -6.04 23.21 -0.43
N PHE A 174 -6.40 24.49 -0.58
CA PHE A 174 -5.61 25.44 -1.36
C PHE A 174 -4.19 25.58 -0.81
N LYS A 175 -4.00 25.65 0.52
CA LYS A 175 -2.66 25.66 1.12
C LYS A 175 -1.86 24.38 0.86
N TRP A 176 -2.51 23.24 0.62
CA TRP A 176 -1.84 22.02 0.17
C TRP A 176 -1.44 22.09 -1.30
N MET A 177 -2.33 22.64 -2.15
CA MET A 177 -2.07 22.87 -3.57
C MET A 177 -0.90 23.85 -3.75
N ASP A 178 -0.88 24.97 -3.02
CA ASP A 178 0.21 25.97 -3.13
C ASP A 178 1.58 25.43 -2.72
N ARG A 179 1.62 24.39 -1.88
CA ARG A 179 2.87 23.74 -1.46
C ARG A 179 3.42 22.74 -2.48
N HIS A 180 2.59 22.32 -3.44
CA HIS A 180 2.96 21.34 -4.45
C HIS A 180 2.78 21.98 -5.82
N PRO A 181 3.86 22.48 -6.43
CA PRO A 181 3.76 23.10 -7.74
C PRO A 181 3.09 22.14 -8.73
N SER A 182 2.18 22.69 -9.54
CA SER A 182 1.30 21.97 -10.46
C SER A 182 2.04 21.18 -11.54
N GLY A 183 3.36 21.41 -11.67
CA GLY A 183 4.19 20.88 -12.74
C GLY A 183 4.03 21.65 -14.06
N LEU A 184 3.13 22.65 -14.08
CA LEU A 184 2.92 23.63 -15.15
C LEU A 184 3.49 25.01 -14.77
N ASP A 185 4.12 25.13 -13.62
CA ASP A 185 4.78 26.36 -13.19
C ASP A 185 5.92 26.70 -14.18
N PRO A 186 6.11 27.97 -14.56
CA PRO A 186 7.06 28.36 -15.62
C PRO A 186 8.46 27.79 -15.42
N ASP A 187 8.97 27.82 -14.18
CA ASP A 187 10.30 27.31 -13.85
C ASP A 187 10.39 25.79 -14.02
N ILE A 188 9.32 25.05 -13.71
CA ILE A 188 9.26 23.59 -13.91
C ILE A 188 9.16 23.27 -15.40
N MET A 189 8.40 24.06 -16.17
CA MET A 189 8.34 23.90 -17.62
C MET A 189 9.70 24.08 -18.27
N GLU A 190 10.47 25.10 -17.87
CA GLU A 190 11.82 25.33 -18.40
C GLU A 190 12.77 24.21 -17.97
N MET A 191 12.72 23.77 -16.70
CA MET A 191 13.48 22.62 -16.22
C MET A 191 13.16 21.34 -17.02
N ARG A 192 11.88 21.08 -17.32
CA ARG A 192 11.45 19.94 -18.13
C ARG A 192 11.93 20.03 -19.57
N LYS A 193 11.91 21.22 -20.16
CA LYS A 193 12.45 21.47 -21.49
C LYS A 193 13.97 21.20 -21.52
N MET A 194 14.73 21.76 -20.59
CA MET A 194 16.16 21.49 -20.44
C MET A 194 16.46 20.00 -20.26
N ASN A 195 15.68 19.32 -19.41
CA ASN A 195 15.84 17.88 -19.19
C ASN A 195 15.53 17.07 -20.45
N ARG A 196 14.47 17.40 -21.19
CA ARG A 196 14.16 16.77 -22.48
C ARG A 196 15.33 16.93 -23.45
N GLU A 197 15.84 18.14 -23.62
CA GLU A 197 16.95 18.44 -24.54
C GLU A 197 18.21 17.66 -24.15
N ARG A 198 18.51 17.59 -22.84
CA ARG A 198 19.61 16.79 -22.30
C ARG A 198 19.44 15.29 -22.58
N ILE A 199 18.26 14.73 -22.30
CA ILE A 199 17.97 13.29 -22.51
C ILE A 199 18.07 12.95 -24.00
N LEU A 200 17.47 13.77 -24.88
CA LEU A 200 17.59 13.60 -26.31
C LEU A 200 19.05 13.64 -26.77
N GLY A 201 19.86 14.56 -26.23
CA GLY A 201 21.29 14.62 -26.49
C GLY A 201 22.02 13.32 -26.16
N VAL A 202 21.69 12.70 -25.01
CA VAL A 202 22.23 11.39 -24.60
C VAL A 202 21.76 10.28 -25.55
N ILE A 203 20.47 10.19 -25.85
CA ILE A 203 19.93 9.16 -26.75
C ILE A 203 20.60 9.26 -28.13
N ILE A 204 20.69 10.45 -28.71
CA ILE A 204 21.32 10.64 -30.03
C ILE A 204 22.79 10.21 -29.99
N ASN A 205 23.54 10.58 -28.95
CA ASN A 205 24.94 10.16 -28.80
C ASN A 205 25.09 8.64 -28.73
N ARG A 206 24.22 7.97 -27.97
CA ARG A 206 24.25 6.51 -27.84
C ARG A 206 23.86 5.81 -29.15
N MET A 207 22.90 6.37 -29.90
CA MET A 207 22.54 5.89 -31.24
C MET A 207 23.68 6.08 -32.25
N GLU A 208 24.37 7.22 -32.21
CA GLU A 208 25.51 7.49 -33.09
C GLU A 208 26.70 6.57 -32.83
N ARG A 209 26.91 6.19 -31.56
CA ARG A 209 27.92 5.19 -31.17
C ARG A 209 27.51 3.75 -31.43
N GLY A 210 26.25 3.51 -31.83
CA GLY A 210 25.70 2.18 -32.03
C GLY A 210 25.43 1.40 -30.73
N GLU A 211 25.44 2.07 -29.58
CA GLU A 211 25.15 1.44 -28.27
C GLU A 211 23.67 1.06 -28.13
N ILE A 212 22.80 1.82 -28.79
CA ILE A 212 21.35 1.59 -28.83
C ILE A 212 20.86 1.76 -30.27
N SER A 213 19.91 0.94 -30.70
CA SER A 213 19.35 1.00 -32.04
C SER A 213 17.92 0.48 -32.05
N ASP A 214 17.11 0.95 -32.99
CA ASP A 214 15.74 0.49 -33.20
C ASP A 214 15.43 0.52 -34.71
N GLN A 215 14.47 -0.31 -35.13
CA GLN A 215 14.07 -0.38 -36.55
C GLN A 215 13.21 0.80 -36.98
N ARG A 216 12.36 1.32 -36.09
CA ARG A 216 11.44 2.42 -36.34
C ARG A 216 12.10 3.77 -36.09
N PHE A 217 12.88 3.88 -35.03
CA PHE A 217 13.55 5.13 -34.65
C PHE A 217 15.01 5.08 -35.07
N ARG A 218 15.28 5.40 -36.34
CA ARG A 218 16.62 5.39 -36.91
C ARG A 218 16.91 6.68 -37.67
N PHE A 219 18.12 7.22 -37.50
CA PHE A 219 18.57 8.36 -38.28
C PHE A 219 18.97 7.93 -39.69
N VAL A 220 18.66 8.78 -40.68
CA VAL A 220 19.12 8.59 -42.05
C VAL A 220 20.63 8.89 -42.12
N PRO A 221 21.42 8.11 -42.87
CA PRO A 221 22.83 8.41 -43.08
C PRO A 221 23.06 9.83 -43.62
N GLY A 222 24.11 10.50 -43.14
CA GLY A 222 24.44 11.86 -43.57
C GLY A 222 23.68 13.00 -42.87
N MET A 223 22.75 12.69 -41.96
CA MET A 223 22.11 13.73 -41.14
C MET A 223 23.12 14.44 -40.23
N THR A 224 23.03 15.77 -40.20
CA THR A 224 23.75 16.62 -39.25
C THR A 224 23.20 16.48 -37.82
N ARG A 225 23.95 16.93 -36.82
CA ARG A 225 23.53 16.87 -35.42
C ARG A 225 22.19 17.56 -35.17
N ASP A 226 22.00 18.75 -35.75
CA ASP A 226 20.77 19.53 -35.59
C ASP A 226 19.56 18.86 -36.25
N GLN A 227 19.77 18.21 -37.40
CA GLN A 227 18.72 17.43 -38.07
C GLN A 227 18.31 16.22 -37.23
N LYS A 228 19.28 15.50 -36.64
CA LYS A 228 19.00 14.39 -35.73
C LYS A 228 18.24 14.86 -34.49
N PHE A 229 18.61 16.02 -33.95
CA PHE A 229 17.93 16.59 -32.79
C PHE A 229 16.48 16.97 -33.08
N LYS A 230 16.22 17.66 -34.21
CA LYS A 230 14.84 17.95 -34.66
C LYS A 230 14.03 16.67 -34.86
N LYS A 231 14.63 15.65 -35.46
CA LYS A 231 13.95 14.35 -35.65
C LYS A 231 13.64 13.67 -34.32
N ALA A 232 14.56 13.72 -33.36
CA ALA A 232 14.35 13.14 -32.04
C ALA A 232 13.30 13.91 -31.22
N LEU A 233 13.16 15.23 -31.43
CA LEU A 233 12.05 16.02 -30.88
C LEU A 233 10.69 15.58 -31.44
N GLU A 234 10.60 15.22 -32.71
CA GLU A 234 9.38 14.64 -33.28
C GLU A 234 9.05 13.31 -32.61
N TRP A 235 10.05 12.43 -32.44
CA TRP A 235 9.89 11.13 -31.78
C TRP A 235 9.55 11.24 -30.30
N TRP A 236 9.98 12.31 -29.62
CA TRP A 236 9.66 12.57 -28.22
C TRP A 236 8.15 12.64 -27.95
N ASN A 237 7.31 12.93 -28.96
CA ASN A 237 5.86 12.95 -28.80
C ASN A 237 5.21 11.56 -28.98
N ASP A 238 6.00 10.52 -29.27
CA ASP A 238 5.55 9.15 -29.46
C ASP A 238 5.83 8.32 -28.20
N TYR A 239 4.80 7.80 -27.55
CA TYR A 239 4.95 6.99 -26.34
C TYR A 239 5.84 5.74 -26.57
N GLN A 240 5.87 5.20 -27.79
CA GLN A 240 6.72 4.06 -28.14
C GLN A 240 8.21 4.42 -28.10
N PHE A 241 8.57 5.68 -28.40
CA PHE A 241 9.96 6.14 -28.29
C PHE A 241 10.44 6.07 -26.84
N HIS A 242 9.60 6.50 -25.88
CA HIS A 242 9.91 6.42 -24.46
C HIS A 242 10.05 4.99 -23.95
N LEU A 243 9.20 4.06 -24.41
CA LEU A 243 9.30 2.66 -24.02
C LEU A 243 10.57 1.99 -24.56
N ARG A 244 11.02 2.38 -25.75
CA ARG A 244 12.20 1.81 -26.42
C ARG A 244 13.52 2.35 -25.89
N PHE A 245 13.56 3.63 -25.52
CA PHE A 245 14.77 4.32 -25.11
C PHE A 245 14.68 4.90 -23.70
N ALA A 246 13.94 4.24 -22.80
CA ALA A 246 13.94 4.60 -21.38
C ALA A 246 15.39 4.57 -20.86
N ILE A 247 15.84 5.73 -20.36
CA ILE A 247 17.15 5.94 -19.74
C ILE A 247 16.95 6.19 -18.26
#